data_AF-A0A1G8I1I6-F1
#
_entry.id   AF-A0A1G8I1I6-F1
#
_cell.length_a   1.000
_cell.length_b   1.000
_cell.length_c   1.000
_cell.angle_alpha   90.00
_cell.angle_beta   90.00
_cell.angle_gamma   90.00
#
_symmetry.space_group_name_H-M   'P 1'
#
loop_
_entity.id
_entity.type
_entity.pdbx_description
1 polymer ?
#
loop_
_entity_poly.entity_id
_entity_poly.type
_entity_poly.pdbx_seq_one_letter_code
_entity_poly.pdbx_strand_id
1 'polypeptide(L)' 'MKLVDNWKESGQWWSIKWSLALIAMNLIVSLMPLLEVHVSVTIYAVLNAVAAAITTVLRLLSQTPSPE' A
#
# COMPACT_ATOMS: atom_id res chain seq x y z
N MET A 1 -10.03 2.79 31.59
CA MET A 1 -9.24 1.53 31.58
C MET A 1 -8.12 1.73 30.57
N LYS A 2 -6.85 1.82 31.00
CA LYS A 2 -5.70 2.18 30.13
C LYS A 2 -5.58 1.36 28.83
N LEU A 3 -6.01 0.11 28.83
CA LEU A 3 -5.98 -0.75 27.64
C LEU A 3 -6.95 -0.31 26.53
N VAL A 4 -8.13 0.18 26.89
CA VAL A 4 -9.15 0.62 25.93
C VAL A 4 -8.74 1.95 25.28
N ASP A 5 -8.11 2.83 26.06
CA ASP A 5 -7.61 4.12 25.58
C ASP A 5 -6.43 3.91 24.61
N ASN A 6 -5.48 3.03 24.95
CA ASN A 6 -4.36 2.66 24.07
C ASN A 6 -4.83 1.96 22.79
N TRP A 7 -5.88 1.14 22.85
CA TRP A 7 -6.45 0.47 21.68
C TRP A 7 -7.11 1.48 20.71
N LYS A 8 -7.83 2.47 21.24
CA LYS A 8 -8.39 3.57 20.43
C LYS A 8 -7.32 4.43 19.77
N GLU A 9 -6.27 4.81 20.50
CA GLU A 9 -5.15 5.54 19.92
C GLU A 9 -4.45 4.73 18.83
N SER A 10 -4.21 3.43 19.06
CA SER A 10 -3.59 2.55 18.07
C SER A 10 -4.42 2.47 16.78
N GLY A 11 -5.74 2.38 16.89
CA GLY A 11 -6.66 2.42 15.74
C GLY A 11 -6.62 3.75 14.98
N GLN A 12 -6.53 4.89 15.68
CA GLN A 12 -6.37 6.20 15.04
C GLN A 12 -5.02 6.32 14.32
N TRP A 13 -3.92 5.91 14.95
CA TRP A 13 -2.59 5.90 14.33
C TRP A 13 -2.53 4.99 13.11
N TRP A 14 -3.18 3.83 13.16
CA TRP A 14 -3.34 2.93 12.02
C TRP A 14 -4.09 3.63 10.87
N SER A 15 -5.23 4.25 11.16
CA SER A 15 -6.02 4.98 10.16
C SER A 15 -5.25 6.15 9.54
N ILE A 16 -4.51 6.93 10.34
CA ILE A 16 -3.71 8.05 9.86
C ILE A 16 -2.59 7.57 8.92
N LYS A 17 -1.90 6.48 9.28
CA LYS A 17 -0.86 5.88 8.43
C LYS A 17 -1.43 5.40 7.09
N TRP A 18 -2.61 4.80 7.09
CA TRP A 18 -3.29 4.39 5.86
C TRP A 18 -3.72 5.57 5.00
N SER A 19 -4.27 6.62 5.59
CA SER A 19 -4.62 7.85 4.87
C SER A 19 -3.39 8.50 4.21
N LEU A 20 -2.27 8.56 4.93
CA LEU A 20 -0.99 9.06 4.39
C LEU A 20 -0.48 8.18 3.24
N ALA A 21 -0.56 6.85 3.37
CA ALA A 21 -0.17 5.92 2.32
C ALA A 21 -1.02 6.10 1.05
N LEU A 22 -2.34 6.31 1.20
CA LEU A 22 -3.24 6.56 0.08
C LEU A 22 -2.97 7.91 -0.59
N ILE A 23 -2.66 8.96 0.17
CA ILE A 23 -2.26 10.26 -0.39
C ILE A 23 -0.95 10.13 -1.17
N ALA A 24 0.05 9.44 -0.61
CA ALA A 24 1.32 9.20 -1.28
C ALA A 24 1.15 8.41 -2.59
N MET A 25 0.33 7.35 -2.58
CA MET A 25 0.00 6.58 -3.78
C MET A 25 -0.71 7.44 -4.84
N ASN A 26 -1.67 8.27 -4.45
CA ASN A 26 -2.35 9.18 -5.38
C ASN A 26 -1.38 10.20 -5.99
N LEU A 27 -0.43 10.72 -5.21
CA LEU A 27 0.59 11.62 -5.70
C LEU A 27 1.54 10.92 -6.69
N ILE A 28 1.92 9.67 -6.43
CA ILE A 28 2.74 8.89 -7.36
C ILE A 28 1.99 8.65 -8.68
N VAL A 29 0.70 8.28 -8.60
CA VAL A 29 -0.14 8.07 -9.79
C VAL A 29 -0.33 9.35 -10.58
N SER A 30 -0.52 10.51 -9.93
CA SER A 30 -0.66 11.79 -10.63
C SER A 30 0.64 12.27 -11.28
N LEU A 31 1.79 11.84 -10.77
CA LEU A 31 3.12 12.09 -11.33
C LEU A 31 3.54 11.04 -12.38
N MET A 32 2.80 9.95 -12.52
CA MET A 32 3.05 8.88 -13.49
C MET A 32 3.13 9.38 -14.96
N PRO A 33 2.31 10.35 -15.42
CA PRO A 33 2.44 10.91 -16.77
C PRO A 33 3.77 11.63 -17.02
N LEU A 34 4.36 12.25 -15.99
CA LEU A 34 5.69 12.88 -16.09
C LEU A 34 6.80 11.83 -16.23
N LEU A 35 6.61 10.68 -15.59
CA LEU A 35 7.46 9.50 -15.74
C LEU A 35 7.27 8.85 -17.12
N GLU A 36 6.05 8.73 -17.66
CA GLU A 36 5.78 8.14 -19.00
C GLU A 36 6.64 8.74 -20.12
N VAL A 37 6.90 10.04 -20.07
CA VAL A 37 7.70 10.73 -21.09
C VAL A 37 9.18 10.32 -21.06
N HIS A 38 9.68 9.85 -19.92
CA HIS A 38 11.11 9.54 -19.69
C HIS A 38 11.38 8.05 -19.41
N VAL A 39 10.34 7.25 -19.20
CA VAL A 39 10.44 5.89 -18.69
C VAL A 39 10.25 4.91 -19.84
N SER A 40 11.33 4.18 -20.18
CA SER A 40 11.32 3.13 -21.20
C SER A 40 10.27 2.04 -20.88
N VAL A 41 9.71 1.44 -21.93
CA VAL A 41 8.76 0.30 -21.88
C VAL A 41 9.24 -0.80 -20.91
N THR A 42 10.55 -1.03 -20.83
CA THR A 42 11.14 -2.00 -19.90
C THR A 42 10.88 -1.66 -18.44
N ILE A 43 10.98 -0.39 -18.05
CA ILE A 43 10.74 0.04 -16.67
C ILE A 43 9.25 -0.09 -16.34
N TYR A 44 8.36 0.18 -17.30
CA TYR A 44 6.93 -0.07 -17.18
C TYR A 44 6.62 -1.54 -16.92
N ALA A 45 7.24 -2.45 -17.67
CA ALA A 45 7.09 -3.88 -17.47
C ALA A 45 7.60 -4.32 -16.08
N VAL A 46 8.73 -3.76 -15.63
CA VAL A 46 9.29 -4.05 -14.29
C VAL A 46 8.36 -3.57 -13.18
N LEU A 47 7.85 -2.34 -13.26
CA LEU A 47 6.92 -1.81 -12.25
C LEU A 47 5.64 -2.65 -12.15
N ASN A 48 5.08 -3.04 -13.30
CA ASN A 48 3.90 -3.92 -13.33
C ASN A 48 4.19 -5.31 -12.75
N ALA A 49 5.34 -5.90 -13.08
CA ALA A 49 5.75 -7.19 -12.51
C ALA A 49 5.93 -7.11 -10.98
N VAL A 50 6.52 -6.04 -10.47
CA VAL A 50 6.65 -5.80 -9.02
C VAL A 50 5.28 -5.64 -8.36
N ALA A 51 4.38 -4.87 -8.96
CA ALA A 51 3.01 -4.69 -8.44
C ALA A 51 2.23 -6.01 -8.41
N ALA A 52 2.36 -6.84 -9.46
CA ALA A 52 1.76 -8.17 -9.54
C ALA A 52 2.32 -9.13 -8.47
N ALA A 53 3.63 -9.08 -8.21
CA ALA A 53 4.25 -9.88 -7.17
C ALA A 53 3.75 -9.47 -5.77
N ILE A 54 3.72 -8.17 -5.48
CA ILE A 54 3.23 -7.63 -4.20
C ILE A 54 1.77 -8.03 -3.96
N THR A 55 0.91 -7.82 -4.97
CA THR A 55 -0.52 -8.18 -4.85
C THR A 55 -0.72 -9.67 -4.64
N THR A 56 0.08 -10.53 -5.28
CA THR A 56 0.04 -11.98 -5.06
C THR A 56 0.43 -12.35 -3.62
N VAL A 57 1.51 -11.76 -3.09
CA VAL A 57 1.95 -11.99 -1.70
C VAL A 57 0.89 -11.51 -0.70
N LEU A 58 0.36 -10.30 -0.88
CA LEU A 58 -0.70 -9.77 -0.01
C LEU A 58 -1.95 -10.65 -0.03
N ARG A 59 -2.30 -11.20 -1.20
CA ARG A 59 -3.41 -12.13 -1.35
C ARG A 59 -3.16 -13.46 -0.63
N LEU A 60 -1.95 -13.98 -0.70
CA LEU A 60 -1.58 -15.19 0.06
C LEU A 60 -1.67 -14.94 1.56
N LEU A 61 -1.16 -13.80 2.03
CA LEU A 61 -1.21 -13.42 3.44
C LEU A 61 -2.65 -13.22 3.95
N SER A 62 -3.54 -12.62 3.15
CA SER A 62 -4.95 -12.44 3.53
C SER A 62 -5.78 -13.72 3.47
N GLN A 63 -5.32 -14.73 2.74
CA GLN A 63 -5.94 -16.06 2.71
C GLN A 63 -5.47 -16.97 3.85
N THR A 64 -4.49 -16.54 4.65
CA THR A 64 -4.05 -17.29 5.82
C THR A 64 -5.19 -17.30 6.86
N PRO A 65 -5.73 -18.47 7.24
CA PRO A 65 -6.80 -18.54 8.23
C PRO A 65 -6.32 -17.94 9.55
N SER A 66 -7.13 -17.04 10.13
CA SER A 66 -6.85 -16.50 11.46
C SER A 66 -6.92 -17.66 12.45
N PRO A 67 -5.91 -17.87 13.31
CA PRO A 67 -6.05 -18.82 14.40
C PRO A 67 -7.14 -18.30 15.34
N GLU A 68 -8.25 -19.04 15.42
CA GLU A 68 -9.25 -18.87 16.48
C GLU A 68 -8.64 -19.10 17.87
#